data_AF-A0A6M2CJW1-F1
#
_entry.id   AF-A0A6M2CJW1-F1
#
_cell.length_a   1.000
_cell.length_b   1.000
_cell.length_c   1.000
_cell.angle_alpha   90.00
_cell.angle_beta   90.00
_cell.angle_gamma   90.00
#
_symmetry.space_group_name_H-M   'P 1'
#
loop_
_entity.id
_entity.type
_entity.pdbx_description
1 polymer ?
#
loop_
_entity_poly.entity_id
_entity_poly.type
_entity_poly.pdbx_seq_one_letter_code
_entity_poly.pdbx_strand_id
1 'polypeptide(L)'
;MARDTSKTKLSRHLLDMKFMKKSKEKAQKDEEDEEHRSLYNSDAVDTIIKEGSRYIIQESYAPCLDLVLPRMSFKGRNPEIERLMQGENEKELPTCKMPGIPDEEMAERYSTLVGTMAKKFDERKKATLCSQETTHKAKVLKRFKFQMPSDD
;
A
#
# COMPACT_ATOMS: atom_id res chain seq x y z
N MET A 1 -34.62 56.24 -11.56
CA MET A 1 -34.13 55.65 -12.82
C MET A 1 -33.68 54.24 -12.54
N ALA A 2 -34.52 53.24 -12.80
CA ALA A 2 -34.15 51.84 -12.69
C ALA A 2 -33.18 51.51 -13.84
N ARG A 3 -32.01 50.94 -13.53
CA ARG A 3 -31.09 50.44 -14.57
C ARG A 3 -31.59 49.08 -15.02
N ASP A 4 -31.93 48.96 -16.30
CA ASP A 4 -32.21 47.68 -16.93
C ASP A 4 -30.96 46.79 -16.84
N THR A 5 -30.98 45.80 -15.96
CA THR A 5 -29.91 44.82 -15.76
C THR A 5 -29.93 43.75 -16.86
N SER A 6 -30.09 44.17 -18.11
CA SER A 6 -29.78 43.32 -19.26
C SER A 6 -28.30 42.96 -19.19
N LYS A 7 -27.95 41.67 -19.34
CA LYS A 7 -26.61 41.10 -19.11
C LYS A 7 -25.51 42.02 -19.67
N THR A 8 -24.85 42.81 -18.81
CA THR A 8 -23.84 43.78 -19.24
C THR A 8 -22.57 43.03 -19.65
N LYS A 9 -22.41 42.74 -20.95
CA LYS A 9 -21.20 42.13 -21.50
C LYS A 9 -20.13 43.20 -21.76
N LEU A 10 -18.86 42.84 -21.54
CA LEU A 10 -17.72 43.70 -21.91
C LEU A 10 -17.58 43.76 -23.44
N SER A 11 -16.92 44.81 -23.94
CA SER A 11 -16.70 44.94 -25.39
C SER A 11 -15.75 43.86 -25.91
N ARG A 12 -15.96 43.41 -27.16
CA ARG A 12 -15.14 42.36 -27.79
C ARG A 12 -13.65 42.72 -27.82
N HIS A 13 -13.34 43.98 -28.14
CA HIS A 13 -11.96 44.47 -28.22
C HIS A 13 -11.25 44.46 -26.86
N LEU A 14 -11.98 44.73 -25.77
CA LEU A 14 -11.43 44.65 -24.42
C LEU A 14 -11.16 43.18 -24.03
N LEU A 15 -12.09 42.27 -24.36
CA LEU A 15 -11.93 40.83 -24.11
C LEU A 15 -10.79 40.18 -24.91
N ASP A 16 -10.44 40.73 -26.07
CA ASP A 16 -9.33 40.26 -26.90
C ASP A 16 -7.95 40.65 -26.34
N MET A 17 -7.90 41.53 -25.34
CA MET A 17 -6.64 41.91 -24.70
C MET A 17 -6.00 40.73 -23.96
N LYS A 18 -4.66 40.67 -23.97
CA LYS A 18 -3.90 39.53 -23.40
C LYS A 18 -4.22 39.26 -21.92
N PHE A 19 -4.51 40.29 -21.13
CA PHE A 19 -4.85 40.14 -19.72
C PHE A 19 -6.29 39.63 -19.50
N MET A 20 -7.15 39.71 -20.53
CA MET A 20 -8.54 39.25 -20.48
C MET A 20 -8.72 37.81 -20.96
N LYS A 21 -7.66 37.11 -21.40
CA LYS A 21 -7.73 35.73 -21.94
C LYS A 21 -8.53 34.76 -21.06
N LYS A 22 -8.23 34.71 -19.76
CA LYS A 22 -8.96 33.84 -18.81
C LYS A 22 -10.44 34.20 -18.69
N SER A 23 -10.76 35.50 -18.71
CA SER A 23 -12.14 35.98 -18.64
C SER A 23 -12.90 35.71 -19.93
N LYS A 24 -12.22 35.81 -21.08
CA LYS A 24 -12.77 35.46 -22.40
C LYS A 24 -13.08 33.96 -22.50
N GLU A 25 -12.12 33.11 -22.11
CA GLU A 25 -12.30 31.66 -22.06
C GLU A 25 -13.45 31.28 -21.13
N LYS A 26 -13.54 31.90 -19.95
CA LYS A 26 -14.65 31.66 -19.03
C LYS A 26 -16.00 32.09 -19.63
N ALA A 27 -16.07 33.28 -20.24
CA ALA A 27 -17.31 33.77 -20.83
C ALA A 27 -17.78 32.89 -22.01
N GLN A 28 -16.84 32.38 -22.82
CA GLN A 28 -17.15 31.43 -23.89
C GLN A 28 -17.63 30.10 -23.34
N LYS A 29 -16.95 29.56 -22.33
CA LYS A 29 -17.37 28.32 -21.66
C LYS A 29 -18.76 28.45 -21.03
N ASP A 30 -19.04 29.57 -20.37
CA ASP A 30 -20.36 29.82 -19.77
C ASP A 30 -21.45 29.91 -20.86
N GLU A 31 -21.15 30.49 -22.04
CA GLU A 31 -22.06 30.56 -23.19
C GLU A 31 -22.28 29.18 -23.83
N GLU A 32 -21.21 28.40 -24.04
CA GLU A 32 -21.27 27.01 -24.48
C GLU A 32 -22.09 26.15 -23.49
N ASP A 33 -21.87 26.30 -22.18
CA ASP A 33 -22.62 25.57 -21.14
C ASP A 33 -24.11 25.95 -21.13
N GLU A 34 -24.46 27.23 -21.33
CA GLU A 34 -25.85 27.69 -21.49
C GLU A 34 -26.51 27.05 -22.74
N GLU A 35 -25.81 27.04 -23.87
CA GLU A 35 -26.26 26.41 -25.12
C GLU A 35 -26.41 24.89 -24.97
N HIS A 36 -25.42 24.22 -24.38
CA HIS A 36 -25.47 22.79 -24.07
C HIS A 36 -26.67 22.45 -23.19
N ARG A 37 -26.89 23.20 -22.11
CA ARG A 37 -28.09 23.01 -21.26
C ARG A 37 -29.36 23.12 -22.08
N SER A 38 -29.47 24.13 -22.94
CA SER A 38 -30.67 24.31 -23.77
C SER A 38 -30.93 23.13 -24.73
N LEU A 39 -29.88 22.54 -25.28
CA LEU A 39 -29.97 21.39 -26.19
C LEU A 39 -30.29 20.08 -25.46
N TYR A 40 -29.71 19.88 -24.27
CA TYR A 40 -29.88 18.66 -23.49
C TYR A 40 -31.11 18.68 -22.55
N ASN A 41 -31.80 19.81 -22.39
CA ASN A 41 -33.05 19.96 -21.62
C ASN A 41 -34.29 19.37 -22.32
N SER A 42 -34.13 18.43 -23.25
CA SER A 42 -35.28 17.76 -23.88
C SER A 42 -35.63 16.49 -23.11
N ASP A 43 -36.93 16.24 -22.92
CA ASP A 43 -37.44 15.05 -22.20
C ASP A 43 -36.89 13.72 -22.77
N ALA A 44 -36.54 13.70 -24.06
CA ALA A 44 -35.92 12.56 -24.72
C ALA A 44 -34.53 12.22 -24.13
N VAL A 45 -33.71 13.21 -23.82
CA VAL A 45 -32.38 13.01 -23.20
C VAL A 45 -32.54 12.44 -21.78
N ASP A 46 -33.52 12.92 -21.02
CA ASP A 46 -33.82 12.40 -19.69
C ASP A 46 -34.24 10.93 -19.72
N THR A 47 -35.01 10.50 -20.73
CA THR A 47 -35.37 9.07 -20.87
C THR A 47 -34.16 8.20 -21.17
N ILE A 48 -33.26 8.66 -22.04
CA ILE A 48 -32.02 7.94 -22.38
C ILE A 48 -31.11 7.81 -21.14
N ILE A 49 -30.98 8.87 -20.34
CA ILE A 49 -30.20 8.84 -19.09
C ILE A 49 -30.82 7.88 -18.07
N LYS A 50 -32.15 7.88 -17.93
CA LYS A 50 -32.89 6.99 -17.01
C LYS A 50 -32.78 5.52 -17.40
N GLU A 51 -32.86 5.22 -18.70
CA GLU A 51 -32.73 3.85 -19.19
C GLU A 51 -31.31 3.33 -19.02
N GLY A 52 -30.31 4.22 -19.12
CA GLY A 52 -28.92 3.94 -18.79
C GLY A 52 -28.28 2.85 -19.67
N SER A 53 -26.96 2.73 -19.58
CA SER A 53 -26.27 1.60 -20.22
C SER A 53 -26.31 0.40 -19.29
N ARG A 54 -26.97 -0.69 -19.71
CA ARG A 54 -27.02 -1.95 -18.94
C ARG A 54 -25.66 -2.62 -18.77
N TYR A 55 -24.73 -2.34 -19.70
CA TYR A 55 -23.39 -2.89 -19.71
C TYR A 55 -22.38 -1.78 -19.92
N ILE A 56 -21.26 -1.87 -19.22
CA ILE A 56 -20.13 -0.96 -19.37
C ILE A 56 -19.01 -1.78 -19.97
N ILE A 57 -18.62 -1.48 -21.21
CA ILE A 57 -17.49 -2.12 -21.86
C ILE A 57 -16.28 -1.23 -21.61
N GLN A 58 -15.34 -1.71 -20.81
CA GLN A 58 -14.06 -1.06 -20.57
C GLN A 58 -12.95 -1.88 -21.22
N GLU A 59 -12.06 -1.19 -21.92
CA GLU A 59 -10.88 -1.81 -22.56
C GLU A 59 -9.80 -2.16 -21.55
N SER A 60 -9.80 -1.51 -20.37
CA SER A 60 -8.79 -1.71 -19.33
C SER A 60 -9.25 -2.72 -18.29
N TYR A 61 -8.33 -3.58 -17.88
CA TYR A 61 -8.54 -4.52 -16.76
C TYR A 61 -8.24 -3.89 -15.38
N ALA A 62 -7.80 -2.63 -15.36
CA ALA A 62 -7.47 -1.88 -14.14
C ALA A 62 -8.54 -1.97 -13.03
N PRO A 63 -9.84 -1.79 -13.32
CA PRO A 63 -10.88 -1.83 -12.29
C PRO A 63 -11.29 -3.26 -11.87
N CYS A 64 -10.89 -4.29 -12.62
CA CYS A 64 -11.23 -5.68 -12.31
C CYS A 64 -10.15 -6.39 -11.49
N LEU A 65 -8.90 -5.95 -11.61
CA LEU A 65 -7.73 -6.64 -11.08
C LEU A 65 -7.01 -5.88 -9.97
N ASP A 66 -7.60 -4.78 -9.47
CA ASP A 66 -7.04 -3.91 -8.41
C ASP A 66 -5.53 -3.73 -8.53
N LEU A 67 -5.08 -3.34 -9.74
CA LEU A 67 -3.66 -3.29 -10.06
C LEU A 67 -2.95 -2.24 -9.22
N VAL A 68 -1.87 -2.67 -8.57
CA VAL A 68 -0.92 -1.79 -7.89
C VAL A 68 -0.07 -1.04 -8.92
N LEU A 69 0.44 0.13 -8.53
CA LEU A 69 1.38 0.91 -9.33
C LEU A 69 2.55 0.05 -9.86
N PRO A 70 2.80 0.05 -11.18
CA PRO A 70 3.88 -0.74 -11.78
C PRO A 70 5.27 -0.33 -11.30
N ARG A 71 5.44 0.91 -10.82
CA ARG A 71 6.73 1.45 -10.39
C ARG A 71 6.85 1.40 -8.88
N MET A 72 7.77 0.57 -8.40
CA MET A 72 7.99 0.37 -6.97
C MET A 72 9.45 0.60 -6.57
N SER A 73 9.67 1.08 -5.35
CA SER A 73 10.98 1.18 -4.74
C SER A 73 10.91 0.72 -3.28
N PHE A 74 12.02 0.22 -2.77
CA PHE A 74 12.11 -0.33 -1.42
C PHE A 74 13.43 0.05 -0.76
N LYS A 75 13.40 0.09 0.57
CA LYS A 75 14.59 0.28 1.43
C LYS A 75 15.32 1.61 1.18
N GLY A 76 14.59 2.68 0.87
CA GLY A 76 15.14 4.02 0.66
C GLY A 76 15.95 4.16 -0.63
N ARG A 77 15.79 3.24 -1.60
CA ARG A 77 16.51 3.33 -2.88
C ARG A 77 15.99 4.48 -3.74
N ASN A 78 14.72 4.80 -3.63
CA ASN A 78 14.12 5.99 -4.22
C ASN A 78 12.98 6.52 -3.32
N PRO A 79 13.27 7.51 -2.45
CA PRO A 79 12.30 7.99 -1.47
C PRO A 79 11.08 8.68 -2.10
N GLU A 80 11.23 9.26 -3.29
CA GLU A 80 10.11 9.89 -4.00
C GLU A 80 9.10 8.85 -4.49
N ILE A 81 9.58 7.69 -4.93
CA ILE A 81 8.72 6.58 -5.35
C ILE A 81 8.09 5.88 -4.14
N GLU A 82 8.83 5.72 -3.05
CA GLU A 82 8.28 5.18 -1.81
C GLU A 82 7.16 6.07 -1.24
N ARG A 83 7.31 7.40 -1.29
CA ARG A 83 6.26 8.35 -0.89
C ARG A 83 5.00 8.21 -1.75
N LEU A 84 5.17 8.05 -3.07
CA LEU A 84 4.08 7.85 -4.01
C LEU A 84 3.37 6.51 -3.78
N MET A 85 4.13 5.43 -3.54
CA MET A 85 3.58 4.12 -3.18
C MET A 85 2.78 4.18 -1.88
N GLN A 86 3.26 4.90 -0.87
CA GLN A 86 2.60 4.97 0.42
C GLN A 86 1.21 5.62 0.33
N GLY A 87 1.08 6.73 -0.42
CA GLY A 87 -0.20 7.42 -0.59
C GLY A 87 -1.29 6.59 -1.28
N GLU A 88 -0.93 5.58 -2.07
CA GLU A 88 -1.91 4.67 -2.70
C GLU A 88 -2.20 3.42 -1.86
N ASN A 89 -1.19 2.86 -1.19
CA ASN A 89 -1.34 1.63 -0.39
C ASN A 89 -1.97 1.83 0.99
N GLU A 90 -2.08 3.07 1.49
CA GLU A 90 -2.75 3.39 2.77
C GLU A 90 -4.24 3.00 2.80
N LYS A 91 -4.85 2.70 1.66
CA LYS A 91 -6.25 2.26 1.57
C LYS A 91 -6.46 0.78 1.96
N GLU A 92 -5.42 -0.07 1.96
CA GLU A 92 -5.63 -1.53 1.86
C GLU A 92 -4.69 -2.40 2.72
N LEU A 93 -4.24 -1.93 3.89
CA LEU A 93 -3.51 -2.83 4.82
C LEU A 93 -4.16 -2.86 6.20
N PRO A 94 -5.06 -3.83 6.49
CA PRO A 94 -5.20 -4.30 7.85
C PRO A 94 -3.82 -4.81 8.26
N THR A 95 -3.15 -4.07 9.14
CA THR A 95 -1.91 -4.55 9.74
C THR A 95 -2.26 -5.86 10.41
N CYS A 96 -1.92 -6.99 9.78
CA CYS A 96 -2.08 -8.32 10.35
C CYS A 96 -1.10 -8.37 11.53
N LYS A 97 -1.55 -7.86 12.67
CA LYS A 97 -0.88 -8.00 13.95
C LYS A 97 -0.98 -9.49 14.25
N MET A 98 0.02 -10.23 13.82
CA MET A 98 0.18 -11.61 14.27
C MET A 98 0.11 -11.58 15.79
N PRO A 99 -0.84 -12.28 16.42
CA PRO A 99 -0.93 -12.28 17.87
C PRO A 99 0.38 -12.86 18.42
N GLY A 100 1.06 -12.07 19.25
CA GLY A 100 2.18 -12.58 20.04
C GLY A 100 1.69 -13.65 21.01
N ILE A 101 2.60 -14.52 21.45
CA ILE A 101 2.33 -15.45 22.55
C ILE A 101 2.09 -14.61 23.81
N PRO A 102 1.00 -14.80 24.56
CA PRO A 102 0.75 -14.08 25.80
C PRO A 102 1.80 -14.44 26.87
N ASP A 103 2.09 -13.50 27.77
CA ASP A 103 3.13 -13.66 28.80
C ASP A 103 2.90 -14.89 29.70
N GLU A 104 1.65 -15.25 29.93
CA GLU A 104 1.25 -16.45 30.69
C GLU A 104 1.74 -17.74 30.01
N GLU A 105 1.47 -17.89 28.71
CA GLU A 105 1.90 -19.06 27.93
C GLU A 105 3.44 -19.10 27.80
N MET A 106 4.08 -17.92 27.71
CA MET A 106 5.54 -17.84 27.71
C MET A 106 6.12 -18.34 29.04
N ALA A 107 5.55 -17.93 30.17
CA ALA A 107 5.99 -18.34 31.50
C ALA A 107 5.86 -19.86 31.72
N GLU A 108 4.75 -20.47 31.28
CA GLU A 108 4.55 -21.92 31.38
C GLU A 108 5.62 -22.71 30.59
N ARG A 109 5.90 -22.28 29.36
CA ARG A 109 6.94 -22.90 28.51
C ARG A 109 8.34 -22.76 29.13
N TYR A 110 8.66 -21.59 29.69
CA TYR A 110 9.93 -21.34 30.38
C TYR A 110 10.10 -22.20 31.64
N SER A 111 9.03 -22.36 32.43
CA SER A 111 9.09 -23.17 33.66
C SER A 111 9.48 -24.63 33.37
N THR A 112 8.92 -25.18 32.29
CA THR A 112 9.19 -26.55 31.84
C THR A 112 10.64 -26.70 31.36
N LEU A 113 11.14 -25.71 30.59
CA LEU A 113 12.50 -25.73 30.07
C LEU A 113 13.55 -25.61 31.20
N VAL A 114 13.35 -24.69 32.15
CA VAL A 114 14.27 -24.48 33.27
C VAL A 114 14.37 -25.74 34.14
N GLY A 115 13.26 -26.43 34.40
CA GLY A 115 13.26 -27.70 35.12
C GLY A 115 14.09 -28.79 34.44
N THR A 116 13.96 -28.94 33.11
CA THR A 116 14.76 -29.91 32.35
C THR A 116 16.23 -29.54 32.23
N MET A 117 16.56 -28.24 32.15
CA MET A 117 17.94 -27.77 32.06
C MET A 117 18.66 -27.92 33.40
N ALA A 118 18.01 -27.57 34.53
CA ALA A 118 18.56 -27.78 35.87
C ALA A 118 18.95 -29.25 36.08
N LYS A 119 18.06 -30.19 35.72
CA LYS A 119 18.32 -31.63 35.81
C LYS A 119 19.55 -32.08 35.02
N LYS A 120 19.77 -31.54 33.80
CA LYS A 120 20.96 -31.83 32.98
C LYS A 120 22.26 -31.35 33.62
N PHE A 121 22.25 -30.24 34.35
CA PHE A 121 23.45 -29.74 35.03
C PHE A 121 23.70 -30.44 36.36
N ASP A 122 22.64 -30.77 37.10
CA ASP A 122 22.76 -31.54 38.34
C ASP A 122 23.25 -32.97 38.10
N GLU A 123 22.80 -33.61 37.01
CA GLU A 123 23.26 -34.95 36.61
C GLU A 123 24.75 -34.94 36.23
N ARG A 124 25.23 -33.88 35.55
CA ARG A 124 26.67 -33.67 35.30
C ARG A 124 27.45 -33.45 36.60
N LYS A 125 26.90 -32.71 37.56
CA LYS A 125 27.55 -32.47 38.86
C LYS A 125 27.63 -33.74 39.72
N LYS A 126 26.62 -34.61 39.64
CA LYS A 126 26.61 -35.93 40.29
C LYS A 126 27.59 -36.91 39.64
N ALA A 127 27.77 -36.87 38.32
CA ALA A 127 28.78 -37.67 37.62
C ALA A 127 30.21 -37.35 38.10
N THR A 128 30.50 -36.11 38.49
CA THR A 128 31.82 -35.73 39.05
C THR A 128 32.04 -36.24 40.48
N LEU A 129 30.98 -36.51 41.25
CA LEU A 129 31.08 -37.05 42.62
C LEU A 129 31.09 -38.59 42.66
N CYS A 130 30.71 -39.26 41.58
CA CYS A 130 30.67 -40.73 41.47
C CYS A 130 31.64 -41.22 40.38
N SER A 131 32.93 -40.97 40.57
CA SER A 131 33.98 -41.60 39.79
C SER A 131 35.18 -41.89 40.69
N GLN A 132 35.04 -42.93 41.51
CA GLN A 132 36.16 -43.82 41.75
C GLN A 132 36.06 -44.90 40.67
N GLU A 133 37.09 -44.93 39.83
CA GLU A 133 37.49 -46.01 38.92
C GLU A 133 36.48 -46.43 37.84
N THR A 134 36.68 -45.92 36.62
CA THR A 134 36.89 -46.75 35.40
C THR A 134 37.18 -45.85 34.20
N THR A 135 38.24 -46.21 33.45
CA THR A 135 38.79 -45.43 32.35
C THR A 135 38.04 -45.72 31.04
N HIS A 136 37.21 -44.77 30.58
CA HIS A 136 36.62 -44.85 29.23
C HIS A 136 36.99 -43.58 28.43
N LYS A 137 37.86 -43.76 27.43
CA LYS A 137 38.37 -42.68 26.57
C LYS A 137 37.24 -42.12 25.70
N ALA A 138 36.87 -40.86 25.93
CA ALA A 138 35.96 -40.13 25.05
C ALA A 138 36.65 -39.85 23.69
N LYS A 139 36.05 -40.30 22.59
CA LYS A 139 36.55 -40.04 21.23
C LYS A 139 36.20 -38.60 20.84
N VAL A 140 37.21 -37.78 20.57
CA VAL A 140 37.04 -36.42 20.01
C VAL A 140 36.65 -36.55 18.54
N LEU A 141 35.48 -36.00 18.18
CA LEU A 141 34.99 -35.97 16.80
C LEU A 141 35.82 -34.98 15.97
N LYS A 142 36.39 -35.44 14.85
CA LYS A 142 37.17 -34.59 13.93
C LYS A 142 36.23 -33.58 13.25
N ARG A 143 36.61 -32.30 13.28
CA ARG A 143 35.87 -31.25 12.56
C ARG A 143 36.06 -31.42 11.06
N PHE A 144 34.97 -31.56 10.31
CA PHE A 144 35.00 -31.54 8.85
C PHE A 144 35.45 -30.15 8.37
N LYS A 145 36.44 -30.12 7.47
CA LYS A 145 36.87 -28.88 6.81
C LYS A 145 35.93 -28.58 5.65
N PHE A 146 35.55 -27.32 5.52
CA PHE A 146 34.72 -26.79 4.43
C PHE A 146 35.49 -26.94 3.11
N GLN A 147 34.92 -27.65 2.14
CA GLN A 147 35.50 -27.74 0.79
C GLN A 147 34.94 -26.60 -0.06
N MET A 148 35.82 -25.77 -0.60
CA MET A 148 35.46 -24.77 -1.61
C MET A 148 35.33 -25.45 -2.97
N PRO A 149 34.33 -25.09 -3.79
CA PRO A 149 34.24 -25.56 -5.17
C PRO A 149 35.41 -25.03 -6.01
N SER A 150 35.82 -25.80 -7.01
CA SER A 150 36.75 -25.35 -8.04
C SER A 150 36.01 -24.46 -9.03
N ASP A 151 36.60 -23.31 -9.35
CA ASP A 151 36.12 -22.40 -10.39
C ASP A 151 36.65 -22.89 -11.75
N ASP A 152 35.85 -23.67 -12.47
CA ASP A 152 35.94 -23.89 -13.92
C ASP A 152 34.61 -23.51 -14.59
#